data_AF-A0A817QNC7-F1
#
_entry.id   AF-A0A817QNC7-F1
#
_cell.length_a   1.000
_cell.length_b   1.000
_cell.length_c   1.000
_cell.angle_alpha   90.00
_cell.angle_beta   90.00
_cell.angle_gamma   90.00
#
_symmetry.space_group_name_H-M   'P 1'
#
loop_
_entity.id
_entity.type
_entity.pdbx_description
1 polymer ?
#
loop_
_entity_poly.entity_id
_entity_poly.type
_entity_poly.pdbx_seq_one_letter_code
_entity_poly.pdbx_strand_id
1 'polypeptide(L)'
;MSIVSNSNAIALSSSNENNQSILHDVVHATIQQIPRQDIQNYLHAAVGKTFDIMLMGSPRVGKSTLINAILQKDVAQTYAGRNTCTKEFSYYEYEESYITETEDSPTRTSTSSIRIWDSPGIEDWTRLDVKEYVQDLINKKNPVCLIFCASPGTYVELEQLKGIVEACKNLKVFITMVITNMYASDEADIILKIFQDTLIRHHVQKKVEKNIYYYGPIGLCTQVNSIDYVVDDIRKKSEGIDELMLGIMNSLSDEKLLQWCFAIQNNAPFWARAQRQIWKFYSSVKRLLHY
;
A
#
# COMPACT_ATOMS: atom_id res chain seq x y z
N MET A 1 -44.00 6.87 -39.05
CA MET A 1 -43.37 7.76 -38.06
C MET A 1 -43.40 7.03 -36.72
N SER A 2 -42.33 6.76 -35.99
CA SER A 2 -40.89 6.94 -36.17
C SER A 2 -40.26 6.08 -35.08
N ILE A 3 -39.39 5.15 -35.47
CA ILE A 3 -38.51 4.40 -34.57
C ILE A 3 -37.39 5.37 -34.18
N VAL A 4 -37.29 5.72 -32.90
CA VAL A 4 -36.10 6.37 -32.35
C VAL A 4 -35.30 5.30 -31.63
N SER A 5 -34.27 4.82 -32.32
CA SER A 5 -33.25 3.91 -31.82
C SER A 5 -32.39 4.59 -30.75
N ASN A 6 -32.28 3.94 -29.59
CA ASN A 6 -31.51 4.40 -28.46
C ASN A 6 -30.02 4.03 -28.65
N SER A 7 -29.28 4.87 -29.39
CA SER A 7 -27.87 4.65 -29.76
C SER A 7 -26.85 5.06 -28.69
N ASN A 8 -27.27 5.51 -27.51
CA ASN A 8 -26.38 6.07 -26.48
C ASN A 8 -25.91 5.08 -25.40
N ALA A 9 -26.40 3.84 -25.37
CA ALA A 9 -26.00 2.85 -24.36
C ALA A 9 -24.73 2.04 -24.75
N ILE A 10 -24.36 2.01 -26.02
CA ILE A 10 -23.25 1.17 -26.56
C ILE A 10 -21.91 1.94 -26.58
N ALA A 11 -21.96 3.27 -26.57
CA ALA A 11 -20.76 4.12 -26.60
C ALA A 11 -20.05 4.23 -25.23
N LEU A 12 -20.75 3.98 -24.12
CA LEU A 12 -20.17 4.07 -22.77
C LEU A 12 -19.46 2.77 -22.34
N SER A 13 -19.90 1.59 -22.79
CA SER A 13 -19.25 0.31 -22.48
C SER A 13 -17.94 0.08 -23.24
N SER A 14 -17.92 0.44 -24.53
CA SER A 14 -16.73 0.30 -25.40
C SER A 14 -15.58 1.24 -25.02
N SER A 15 -15.87 2.38 -24.39
CA SER A 15 -14.85 3.30 -23.87
C SER A 15 -14.13 2.78 -22.61
N ASN A 16 -14.82 1.98 -21.80
CA ASN A 16 -14.26 1.40 -20.58
C ASN A 16 -13.36 0.19 -20.86
N GLU A 17 -13.75 -0.68 -21.81
CA GLU A 17 -12.95 -1.84 -22.21
C GLU A 17 -11.67 -1.42 -22.95
N ASN A 18 -11.73 -0.42 -23.83
CA ASN A 18 -10.53 0.13 -24.48
C ASN A 18 -9.58 0.81 -23.49
N ASN A 19 -10.12 1.55 -22.51
CA ASN A 19 -9.28 2.18 -21.48
C ASN A 19 -8.64 1.14 -20.54
N GLN A 20 -9.34 0.06 -20.21
CA GLN A 20 -8.78 -1.06 -19.44
C GLN A 20 -7.69 -1.81 -20.20
N SER A 21 -7.89 -2.05 -21.51
CA SER A 21 -6.90 -2.66 -22.40
C SER A 21 -5.63 -1.81 -22.51
N ILE A 22 -5.77 -0.50 -22.77
CA ILE A 22 -4.65 0.44 -22.84
C ILE A 22 -3.91 0.53 -21.51
N LEU A 23 -4.62 0.52 -20.38
CA LEU A 23 -3.96 0.55 -19.06
C LEU A 23 -3.26 -0.76 -18.71
N HIS A 24 -3.86 -1.89 -19.05
CA HIS A 24 -3.22 -3.20 -18.94
C HIS A 24 -1.92 -3.20 -19.76
N ASP A 25 -1.96 -2.68 -20.99
CA ASP A 25 -0.79 -2.54 -21.85
C ASP A 25 0.25 -1.56 -21.28
N VAL A 26 -0.15 -0.48 -20.59
CA VAL A 26 0.78 0.47 -19.96
C VAL A 26 1.44 -0.13 -18.72
N VAL A 27 0.69 -0.83 -17.85
CA VAL A 27 1.24 -1.53 -16.68
C VAL A 27 2.16 -2.65 -17.16
N HIS A 28 1.70 -3.45 -18.13
CA HIS A 28 2.48 -4.52 -18.73
C HIS A 28 3.71 -3.98 -19.45
N ALA A 29 3.63 -2.90 -20.22
CA ALA A 29 4.78 -2.26 -20.87
C ALA A 29 5.75 -1.63 -19.87
N THR A 30 5.25 -1.09 -18.75
CA THR A 30 6.09 -0.54 -17.67
C THR A 30 6.85 -1.66 -16.95
N ILE A 31 6.18 -2.79 -16.67
CA ILE A 31 6.80 -4.01 -16.15
C ILE A 31 7.79 -4.56 -17.18
N GLN A 32 7.42 -4.67 -18.45
CA GLN A 32 8.29 -5.20 -19.52
C GLN A 32 9.55 -4.37 -19.81
N GLN A 33 9.63 -3.12 -19.33
CA GLN A 33 10.80 -2.24 -19.52
C GLN A 33 11.82 -2.28 -18.38
N ILE A 34 11.48 -2.93 -17.26
CA ILE A 34 12.48 -3.48 -16.34
C ILE A 34 13.17 -4.64 -17.09
N PRO A 35 14.50 -4.85 -16.97
CA PRO A 35 15.19 -5.90 -17.71
C PRO A 35 14.43 -7.23 -17.61
N ARG A 36 13.91 -7.72 -18.76
CA ARG A 36 13.02 -8.89 -18.83
C ARG A 36 13.62 -10.09 -18.08
N GLN A 37 14.95 -10.25 -18.15
CA GLN A 37 15.64 -11.35 -17.49
C GLN A 37 15.53 -11.30 -15.97
N ASP A 38 15.67 -10.13 -15.33
CA ASP A 38 15.64 -10.03 -13.86
C ASP A 38 14.24 -10.16 -13.29
N ILE A 39 13.23 -9.60 -13.96
CA ILE A 39 11.83 -9.87 -13.58
C ILE A 39 11.48 -11.31 -13.85
N GLN A 40 11.86 -11.88 -14.99
CA GLN A 40 11.54 -13.28 -15.29
C GLN A 40 12.22 -14.21 -14.28
N ASN A 41 13.49 -13.96 -13.94
CA ASN A 41 14.20 -14.68 -12.89
C ASN A 41 13.51 -14.50 -11.53
N TYR A 42 13.06 -13.29 -11.20
CA TYR A 42 12.34 -13.02 -9.97
C TYR A 42 10.96 -13.69 -9.94
N LEU A 43 10.18 -13.59 -11.01
CA LEU A 43 8.87 -14.23 -11.20
C LEU A 43 9.01 -15.75 -11.11
N HIS A 44 10.04 -16.33 -11.75
CA HIS A 44 10.37 -17.74 -11.61
C HIS A 44 10.78 -18.10 -10.18
N ALA A 45 11.46 -17.22 -9.46
CA ALA A 45 11.77 -17.41 -8.05
C ALA A 45 10.58 -17.09 -7.12
N ALA A 46 9.56 -16.39 -7.60
CA ALA A 46 8.38 -15.94 -6.87
C ALA A 46 7.17 -16.84 -7.06
N VAL A 47 7.26 -17.83 -7.94
CA VAL A 47 6.22 -18.85 -8.11
C VAL A 47 5.96 -19.54 -6.79
N GLY A 48 4.69 -19.55 -6.37
CA GLY A 48 4.26 -20.14 -5.11
C GLY A 48 4.71 -19.36 -3.86
N LYS A 49 5.30 -18.17 -4.02
CA LYS A 49 5.58 -17.28 -2.88
C LYS A 49 4.32 -16.52 -2.47
N THR A 50 4.24 -16.24 -1.17
CA THR A 50 3.27 -15.33 -0.58
C THR A 50 3.96 -14.03 -0.23
N PHE A 51 3.34 -12.89 -0.57
CA PHE A 51 3.78 -11.56 -0.19
C PHE A 51 2.83 -10.97 0.84
N ASP A 52 3.34 -10.77 2.05
CA ASP A 52 2.54 -10.28 3.17
C ASP A 52 2.70 -8.75 3.34
N ILE A 53 1.60 -7.99 3.35
CA ILE A 53 1.56 -6.58 3.74
C ILE A 53 0.78 -6.48 5.04
N MET A 54 1.29 -5.78 6.03
CA MET A 54 0.66 -5.71 7.36
C MET A 54 0.08 -4.35 7.64
N LEU A 55 -1.19 -4.30 8.03
CA LEU A 55 -1.81 -3.11 8.60
C LEU A 55 -2.06 -3.29 10.09
N MET A 56 -1.64 -2.31 10.86
CA MET A 56 -1.81 -2.26 12.31
C MET A 56 -2.37 -0.91 12.74
N GLY A 57 -3.00 -0.87 13.91
CA GLY A 57 -3.53 0.36 14.47
C GLY A 57 -4.78 0.11 15.30
N SER A 58 -5.14 1.11 16.10
CA SER A 58 -6.31 1.06 16.98
C SER A 58 -7.61 0.76 16.21
N PRO A 59 -8.68 0.30 16.88
CA PRO A 59 -9.96 0.11 16.21
C PRO A 59 -10.45 1.40 15.52
N ARG A 60 -11.11 1.25 14.37
CA ARG A 60 -11.77 2.34 13.61
C ARG A 60 -10.86 3.43 13.03
N VAL A 61 -9.54 3.25 13.07
CA VAL A 61 -8.56 4.13 12.37
C VAL A 61 -8.58 3.98 10.84
N GLY A 62 -9.63 3.43 10.23
CA GLY A 62 -9.74 3.35 8.77
C GLY A 62 -8.79 2.38 8.04
N LYS A 63 -8.26 1.33 8.72
CA LYS A 63 -7.38 0.32 8.10
C LYS A 63 -8.01 -0.35 6.87
N SER A 64 -9.19 -0.95 7.04
CA SER A 64 -9.90 -1.67 5.98
C SER A 64 -10.27 -0.74 4.81
N THR A 65 -10.64 0.51 5.10
CA THR A 65 -10.88 1.54 4.07
C THR A 65 -9.60 1.90 3.31
N LEU A 66 -8.46 1.97 3.99
CA LEU A 66 -7.15 2.18 3.36
C LEU A 66 -6.75 1.00 2.47
N ILE A 67 -7.01 -0.25 2.89
CA ILE A 67 -6.79 -1.45 2.06
C ILE A 67 -7.55 -1.33 0.74
N ASN A 68 -8.84 -1.02 0.81
CA ASN A 68 -9.68 -0.90 -0.38
C ASN A 68 -9.21 0.23 -1.31
N ALA A 69 -8.72 1.35 -0.74
CA ALA A 69 -8.18 2.46 -1.51
C ALA A 69 -6.85 2.11 -2.21
N ILE A 70 -5.94 1.39 -1.54
CA ILE A 70 -4.67 0.94 -2.12
C ILE A 70 -4.92 -0.09 -3.24
N LEU A 71 -5.88 -0.99 -3.05
CA LEU A 71 -6.18 -2.04 -4.02
C LEU A 71 -7.14 -1.62 -5.13
N GLN A 72 -7.88 -0.52 -4.95
CA GLN A 72 -9.01 -0.13 -5.80
C GLN A 72 -10.05 -1.26 -5.95
N LYS A 73 -10.25 -2.04 -4.88
CA LYS A 73 -11.19 -3.16 -4.80
C LYS A 73 -11.86 -3.14 -3.43
N ASP A 74 -13.13 -3.50 -3.36
CA ASP A 74 -13.87 -3.63 -2.09
C ASP A 74 -13.65 -5.04 -1.51
N VAL A 75 -12.45 -5.29 -0.98
CA VAL A 75 -12.06 -6.60 -0.43
C VAL A 75 -12.18 -6.65 1.09
N ALA A 76 -11.88 -5.53 1.75
CA ALA A 76 -11.91 -5.42 3.18
C ALA A 76 -13.25 -4.89 3.66
N GLN A 77 -13.88 -5.60 4.60
CA GLN A 77 -15.17 -5.20 5.14
C GLN A 77 -15.04 -3.90 5.91
N THR A 78 -15.83 -2.89 5.53
CA THR A 78 -15.89 -1.61 6.22
C THR A 78 -17.23 -1.46 6.93
N TYR A 79 -17.23 -1.02 8.19
CA TYR A 79 -18.47 -0.68 8.91
C TYR A 79 -18.36 0.69 9.56
N ALA A 80 -19.45 1.48 9.45
CA ALA A 80 -19.58 2.80 10.08
C ALA A 80 -20.08 2.74 11.54
N GLY A 81 -20.33 1.54 12.09
CA GLY A 81 -20.95 1.34 13.41
C GLY A 81 -19.98 1.20 14.59
N ARG A 82 -20.52 1.14 15.81
CA ARG A 82 -19.74 0.91 17.05
C ARG A 82 -19.20 -0.52 17.22
N ASN A 83 -19.56 -1.47 16.36
CA ASN A 83 -19.02 -2.82 16.44
C ASN A 83 -17.63 -2.86 15.77
N THR A 84 -16.63 -3.40 16.46
CA THR A 84 -15.31 -3.63 15.88
C THR A 84 -15.41 -4.65 14.74
N CYS A 85 -14.95 -4.24 13.55
CA CYS A 85 -15.04 -5.04 12.31
C CYS A 85 -14.14 -6.27 12.35
N THR A 86 -12.97 -6.13 12.99
CA THR A 86 -11.91 -7.14 12.99
C THR A 86 -11.72 -7.64 14.41
N LYS A 87 -12.37 -8.76 14.75
CA LYS A 87 -12.29 -9.40 16.07
C LYS A 87 -11.15 -10.43 16.16
N GLU A 88 -10.67 -10.89 15.01
CA GLU A 88 -9.58 -11.86 14.87
C GLU A 88 -8.61 -11.40 13.79
N PHE A 89 -7.36 -11.84 13.85
CA PHE A 89 -6.34 -11.54 12.84
C PHE A 89 -6.74 -12.17 11.51
N SER A 90 -7.21 -11.36 10.59
CA SER A 90 -7.66 -11.80 9.27
C SER A 90 -6.72 -11.29 8.19
N TYR A 91 -6.80 -11.91 7.03
CA TYR A 91 -6.10 -11.46 5.85
C TYR A 91 -6.99 -11.57 4.63
N TYR A 92 -6.71 -10.69 3.68
CA TYR A 92 -7.29 -10.73 2.34
C TYR A 92 -6.23 -11.31 1.42
N GLU A 93 -6.50 -12.49 0.89
CA GLU A 93 -5.63 -13.18 -0.06
C GLU A 93 -6.20 -13.10 -1.46
N TYR A 94 -5.36 -12.75 -2.42
CA TYR A 94 -5.67 -12.90 -3.83
C TYR A 94 -4.45 -13.42 -4.57
N GLU A 95 -4.72 -14.23 -5.58
CA GLU A 95 -3.69 -14.83 -6.43
C GLU A 95 -3.56 -14.02 -7.71
N GLU A 96 -2.32 -13.79 -8.12
CA GLU A 96 -2.00 -13.16 -9.38
C GLU A 96 -1.24 -14.14 -10.25
N SER A 97 -1.70 -14.30 -11.49
CA SER A 97 -1.12 -15.19 -12.48
C SER A 97 -0.26 -14.41 -13.46
N TYR A 98 0.93 -14.92 -13.74
CA TYR A 98 1.89 -14.31 -14.66
C TYR A 98 2.29 -15.33 -15.71
N ILE A 99 2.34 -14.87 -16.94
CA ILE A 99 2.79 -15.68 -18.06
C ILE A 99 4.26 -15.37 -18.30
N THR A 100 5.09 -16.39 -18.15
CA THR A 100 6.51 -16.34 -18.54
C THR A 100 6.68 -16.98 -19.91
N GLU A 101 7.08 -16.17 -20.87
CA GLU A 101 7.51 -16.61 -22.20
C GLU A 101 9.04 -16.52 -22.26
N THR A 102 9.66 -17.67 -22.45
CA THR A 102 11.09 -17.80 -22.75
C THR A 102 11.22 -18.37 -24.15
N GLU A 103 12.15 -17.86 -24.96
CA GLU A 103 12.33 -18.28 -26.37
C GLU A 103 12.50 -19.80 -26.53
N ASP A 104 12.99 -20.50 -25.49
CA ASP A 104 13.34 -21.93 -25.51
C ASP A 104 12.46 -22.84 -24.62
N SER A 105 11.32 -22.36 -24.09
CA SER A 105 10.46 -23.22 -23.24
C SER A 105 8.98 -22.89 -23.33
N PRO A 106 8.11 -23.90 -23.07
CA PRO A 106 6.67 -23.71 -23.13
C PRO A 106 6.23 -22.64 -22.14
N THR A 107 5.27 -21.82 -22.58
CA THR A 107 4.60 -20.79 -21.79
C THR A 107 4.26 -21.32 -20.39
N ARG A 108 4.89 -20.75 -19.36
CA ARG A 108 4.65 -21.14 -17.96
C ARG A 108 3.81 -20.09 -17.27
N THR A 109 2.62 -20.49 -16.84
CA THR A 109 1.80 -19.70 -15.92
C THR A 109 2.30 -19.91 -14.50
N SER A 110 2.72 -18.83 -13.87
CA SER A 110 3.20 -18.78 -12.51
C SER A 110 2.21 -18.02 -11.64
N THR A 111 1.90 -18.51 -10.44
CA THR A 111 1.04 -17.81 -9.49
C THR A 111 1.84 -17.32 -8.30
N SER A 112 1.55 -16.09 -7.85
CA SER A 112 1.98 -15.57 -6.55
C SER A 112 0.76 -15.14 -5.75
N SER A 113 0.79 -15.38 -4.45
CA SER A 113 -0.27 -14.95 -3.54
C SER A 113 0.13 -13.65 -2.86
N ILE A 114 -0.80 -12.69 -2.80
CA ILE A 114 -0.64 -11.47 -2.01
C ILE A 114 -1.62 -11.54 -0.85
N ARG A 115 -1.11 -11.32 0.36
CA ARG A 115 -1.89 -11.27 1.59
C ARG A 115 -1.78 -9.90 2.23
N ILE A 116 -2.91 -9.24 2.40
CA ILE A 116 -2.98 -8.01 3.19
C ILE A 116 -3.60 -8.36 4.54
N TRP A 117 -2.81 -8.28 5.58
CA TRP A 117 -3.22 -8.57 6.95
C TRP A 117 -3.88 -7.34 7.56
N ASP A 118 -5.11 -7.52 8.02
CA ASP A 118 -5.82 -6.54 8.83
C ASP A 118 -5.78 -7.02 10.29
N SER A 119 -4.95 -6.35 11.11
CA SER A 119 -4.91 -6.70 12.52
C SER A 119 -6.22 -6.30 13.20
N PRO A 120 -6.70 -7.07 14.21
CA PRO A 120 -7.72 -6.53 15.10
C PRO A 120 -7.20 -5.20 15.64
N GLY A 121 -8.14 -4.27 15.86
CA GLY A 121 -7.78 -3.06 16.57
C GLY A 121 -7.23 -3.47 17.94
N ILE A 122 -6.03 -3.01 18.28
CA ILE A 122 -5.46 -3.34 19.59
C ILE A 122 -6.21 -2.47 20.60
N GLU A 123 -7.23 -3.05 21.22
CA GLU A 123 -8.16 -2.37 22.12
C GLU A 123 -7.53 -2.10 23.50
N ASP A 124 -6.68 -3.03 23.97
CA ASP A 124 -5.92 -2.90 25.21
C ASP A 124 -4.43 -3.11 24.96
N TRP A 125 -3.88 -2.09 24.32
CA TRP A 125 -2.47 -1.82 24.11
C TRP A 125 -1.62 -2.03 25.40
N THR A 126 -2.16 -1.80 26.59
CA THR A 126 -1.40 -1.87 27.86
C THR A 126 -1.10 -3.29 28.34
N ARG A 127 -1.85 -4.29 27.86
CA ARG A 127 -1.69 -5.70 28.28
C ARG A 127 -0.83 -6.53 27.35
N LEU A 128 -0.54 -6.03 26.16
CA LEU A 128 0.23 -6.72 25.15
C LEU A 128 1.66 -6.16 25.16
N ASP A 129 2.67 -7.03 25.24
CA ASP A 129 4.01 -6.60 24.81
C ASP A 129 3.98 -6.45 23.29
N VAL A 130 3.68 -5.23 22.86
CA VAL A 130 3.53 -4.87 21.45
C VAL A 130 4.82 -5.14 20.68
N LYS A 131 5.97 -4.93 21.31
CA LYS A 131 7.26 -5.12 20.67
C LYS A 131 7.48 -6.59 20.37
N GLU A 132 7.29 -7.46 21.35
CA GLU A 132 7.39 -8.91 21.17
C GLU A 132 6.36 -9.42 20.15
N TYR A 133 5.10 -8.97 20.27
CA TYR A 133 4.04 -9.33 19.32
C TYR A 133 4.39 -8.96 17.87
N VAL A 134 4.87 -7.74 17.64
CA VAL A 134 5.27 -7.29 16.29
C VAL A 134 6.50 -8.03 15.80
N GLN A 135 7.46 -8.34 16.67
CA GLN A 135 8.64 -9.13 16.30
C GLN A 135 8.23 -10.53 15.85
N ASP A 136 7.38 -11.22 16.59
CA ASP A 136 6.87 -12.55 16.23
C ASP A 136 6.11 -12.51 14.90
N LEU A 137 5.29 -11.48 14.71
CA LEU A 137 4.55 -11.28 13.48
C LEU A 137 5.48 -11.11 12.27
N ILE A 138 6.49 -10.24 12.41
CA ILE A 138 7.49 -9.98 11.37
C ILE A 138 8.31 -11.25 11.08
N ASN A 139 8.78 -11.95 12.11
CA ASN A 139 9.57 -13.17 11.95
C ASN A 139 8.78 -14.28 11.23
N LYS A 140 7.49 -14.42 11.56
CA LYS A 140 6.63 -15.45 10.99
C LYS A 140 6.24 -15.20 9.54
N LYS A 141 6.11 -13.94 9.13
CA LYS A 141 5.52 -13.56 7.84
C LYS A 141 6.49 -12.85 6.89
N ASN A 142 7.56 -12.26 7.41
CA ASN A 142 8.52 -11.48 6.63
C ASN A 142 7.83 -10.45 5.69
N PRO A 143 7.04 -9.52 6.25
CA PRO A 143 6.21 -8.63 5.43
C PRO A 143 7.04 -7.75 4.50
N VAL A 144 6.42 -7.33 3.40
CA VAL A 144 6.93 -6.31 2.48
C VAL A 144 7.17 -5.00 3.24
N CYS A 145 6.15 -4.57 3.98
CA CYS A 145 6.16 -3.42 4.86
C CYS A 145 5.10 -3.56 5.95
N LEU A 146 5.25 -2.76 7.00
CA LEU A 146 4.24 -2.58 8.04
C LEU A 146 3.65 -1.19 7.92
N ILE A 147 2.32 -1.09 7.81
CA ILE A 147 1.57 0.17 7.76
C ILE A 147 0.87 0.35 9.11
N PHE A 148 1.37 1.25 9.94
CA PHE A 148 0.75 1.65 11.19
C PHE A 148 -0.23 2.79 10.95
N CYS A 149 -1.51 2.58 11.24
CA CYS A 149 -2.59 3.54 11.04
C CYS A 149 -3.01 4.18 12.36
N ALA A 150 -3.17 5.50 12.35
CA ALA A 150 -3.87 6.26 13.39
C ALA A 150 -4.88 7.20 12.74
N SER A 151 -5.87 7.67 13.50
CA SER A 151 -6.80 8.70 13.03
C SER A 151 -7.07 9.72 14.13
N PRO A 152 -7.52 10.94 13.80
CA PRO A 152 -8.04 11.86 14.81
C PRO A 152 -9.10 11.19 15.70
N GLY A 153 -9.13 11.53 16.99
CA GLY A 153 -10.00 10.92 17.98
C GLY A 153 -9.58 9.52 18.45
N THR A 154 -8.43 9.00 18.02
CA THR A 154 -7.88 7.73 18.51
C THR A 154 -6.60 7.95 19.30
N TYR A 155 -6.43 7.15 20.36
CA TYR A 155 -5.24 7.19 21.19
C TYR A 155 -4.17 6.24 20.65
N VAL A 156 -2.92 6.72 20.61
CA VAL A 156 -1.73 5.93 20.32
C VAL A 156 -0.78 6.12 21.49
N GLU A 157 -0.42 5.03 22.18
CA GLU A 157 0.52 5.10 23.28
C GLU A 157 1.96 5.20 22.74
N LEU A 158 2.68 6.24 23.16
CA LEU A 158 3.99 6.57 22.61
C LEU A 158 5.03 5.47 22.83
N GLU A 159 5.03 4.80 23.99
CA GLU A 159 6.00 3.74 24.27
C GLU A 159 5.80 2.51 23.39
N GLN A 160 4.56 2.15 23.08
CA GLN A 160 4.27 1.05 22.17
C GLN A 160 4.66 1.40 20.75
N LEU A 161 4.38 2.64 20.32
CA LEU A 161 4.78 3.12 19.01
C LEU A 161 6.29 3.01 18.80
N LYS A 162 7.07 3.41 19.82
CA LYS A 162 8.53 3.19 19.82
C LYS A 162 8.88 1.70 19.71
N GLY A 163 8.21 0.85 20.47
CA GLY A 163 8.40 -0.61 20.41
C GLY A 163 8.17 -1.19 19.00
N ILE A 164 7.14 -0.73 18.30
CA ILE A 164 6.85 -1.12 16.90
C ILE A 164 7.98 -0.66 15.97
N VAL A 165 8.40 0.61 16.06
CA VAL A 165 9.47 1.13 15.20
C VAL A 165 10.80 0.42 15.48
N GLU A 166 11.13 0.14 16.73
CA GLU A 166 12.31 -0.64 17.11
C GLU A 166 12.28 -2.04 16.53
N ALA A 167 11.14 -2.74 16.63
CA ALA A 167 10.97 -4.08 16.05
C ALA A 167 11.21 -4.05 14.53
N CYS A 168 10.57 -3.12 13.83
CA CYS A 168 10.70 -2.95 12.39
C CYS A 168 12.15 -2.65 11.99
N LYS A 169 12.81 -1.72 12.69
CA LYS A 169 14.21 -1.36 12.44
C LYS A 169 15.14 -2.56 12.62
N ASN A 170 15.01 -3.29 13.73
CA ASN A 170 15.88 -4.41 14.05
C ASN A 170 15.74 -5.57 13.06
N LEU A 171 14.50 -5.81 12.59
CA LEU A 171 14.19 -6.87 11.62
C LEU A 171 14.24 -6.39 10.16
N LYS A 172 14.69 -5.14 9.93
CA LYS A 172 14.82 -4.52 8.61
C LYS A 172 13.52 -4.54 7.80
N VAL A 173 12.38 -4.38 8.48
CA VAL A 173 11.07 -4.17 7.85
C VAL A 173 10.80 -2.67 7.77
N PHE A 174 10.44 -2.21 6.58
CA PHE A 174 10.06 -0.82 6.36
C PHE A 174 8.72 -0.50 7.04
N ILE A 175 8.67 0.54 7.88
CA ILE A 175 7.44 0.99 8.54
C ILE A 175 6.88 2.27 7.93
N THR A 176 5.59 2.28 7.68
CA THR A 176 4.84 3.43 7.17
C THR A 176 3.81 3.85 8.21
N MET A 177 3.96 5.05 8.76
CA MET A 177 3.03 5.58 9.77
C MET A 177 2.04 6.53 9.10
N VAL A 178 0.78 6.12 9.03
CA VAL A 178 -0.26 6.76 8.23
C VAL A 178 -1.34 7.32 9.14
N ILE A 179 -1.67 8.59 8.94
CA ILE A 179 -2.81 9.21 9.57
C ILE A 179 -3.96 9.16 8.59
N THR A 180 -4.95 8.33 8.87
CA THR A 180 -6.16 8.22 8.07
C THR A 180 -7.17 9.26 8.52
N ASN A 181 -8.22 9.45 7.70
CA ASN A 181 -9.30 10.39 7.98
C ASN A 181 -8.75 11.80 8.32
N MET A 182 -7.72 12.25 7.57
CA MET A 182 -6.95 13.45 7.92
C MET A 182 -7.77 14.75 8.03
N TYR A 183 -9.00 14.74 7.52
CA TYR A 183 -9.94 15.86 7.59
C TYR A 183 -10.89 15.83 8.78
N ALA A 184 -10.87 14.78 9.59
CA ALA A 184 -11.82 14.60 10.68
C ALA A 184 -11.60 15.58 11.85
N SER A 185 -10.37 16.04 12.08
CA SER A 185 -10.03 17.00 13.13
C SER A 185 -8.59 17.50 12.98
N ASP A 186 -8.30 18.69 13.52
CA ASP A 186 -6.97 19.31 13.57
C ASP A 186 -5.96 18.50 14.41
N GLU A 187 -6.43 17.50 15.18
CA GLU A 187 -5.58 16.53 15.88
C GLU A 187 -4.65 15.75 14.92
N ALA A 188 -4.97 15.70 13.62
CA ALA A 188 -4.13 15.06 12.62
C ALA A 188 -2.69 15.62 12.63
N ASP A 189 -2.50 16.91 12.87
CA ASP A 189 -1.17 17.52 12.90
C ASP A 189 -0.40 17.17 14.18
N ILE A 190 -1.11 16.98 15.28
CA ILE A 190 -0.54 16.54 16.56
C ILE A 190 -0.03 15.10 16.41
N ILE A 191 -0.85 14.21 15.84
CA ILE A 191 -0.46 12.81 15.58
C ILE A 191 0.72 12.77 14.61
N LEU A 192 0.72 13.62 13.58
CA LEU A 192 1.82 13.69 12.61
C LEU A 192 3.12 14.07 13.29
N LYS A 193 3.09 15.05 14.19
CA LYS A 193 4.25 15.44 14.98
C LYS A 193 4.75 14.29 15.85
N ILE A 194 3.86 13.53 16.49
CA ILE A 194 4.23 12.33 17.27
C ILE A 194 4.94 11.30 16.40
N PHE A 195 4.44 11.05 15.17
CA PHE A 195 5.08 10.13 14.23
C PHE A 195 6.47 10.62 13.81
N GLN A 196 6.60 11.90 13.47
CA GLN A 196 7.88 12.52 13.14
C GLN A 196 8.89 12.41 14.28
N ASP A 197 8.46 12.77 15.50
CA ASP A 197 9.29 12.73 16.72
C ASP A 197 9.68 11.31 17.11
N THR A 198 8.89 10.30 16.71
CA THR A 198 9.21 8.89 16.91
C THR A 198 10.27 8.44 15.89
N LEU A 199 10.05 8.67 14.60
CA LEU A 199 10.96 8.22 13.54
C LEU A 199 12.33 8.94 13.58
N ILE A 200 12.37 10.23 13.90
CA ILE A 200 13.61 11.02 13.92
C ILE A 200 14.64 10.51 14.94
N ARG A 201 14.18 9.85 16.02
CA ARG A 201 15.05 9.21 17.01
C ARG A 201 15.80 8.01 16.44
N HIS A 202 15.26 7.39 15.39
CA HIS A 202 15.88 6.23 14.75
C HIS A 202 16.68 6.62 13.50
N HIS A 203 16.34 7.73 12.85
CA HIS A 203 17.05 8.30 11.70
C HIS A 203 16.95 9.83 11.66
N VAL A 204 18.06 10.52 11.95
CA VAL A 204 18.07 11.98 12.13
C VAL A 204 17.79 12.75 10.85
N GLN A 205 18.21 12.23 9.69
CA GLN A 205 18.00 12.92 8.42
C GLN A 205 16.55 12.73 7.95
N LYS A 206 15.89 13.86 7.69
CA LYS A 206 14.51 13.91 7.18
C LYS A 206 14.52 14.46 5.75
N LYS A 207 13.86 13.75 4.83
CA LYS A 207 13.50 14.27 3.50
C LYS A 207 11.99 14.50 3.47
N VAL A 208 11.54 15.59 2.88
CA VAL A 208 10.11 15.90 2.70
C VAL A 208 9.81 16.03 1.22
N GLU A 209 8.80 15.30 0.74
CA GLU A 209 8.35 15.38 -0.65
C GLU A 209 6.84 15.12 -0.69
N LYS A 210 6.07 16.06 -1.27
CA LYS A 210 4.61 15.94 -1.42
C LYS A 210 3.87 15.51 -0.14
N ASN A 211 4.17 16.18 0.97
CA ASN A 211 3.60 15.90 2.30
C ASN A 211 3.98 14.54 2.91
N ILE A 212 4.93 13.81 2.31
CA ILE A 212 5.52 12.62 2.88
C ILE A 212 6.83 12.98 3.57
N TYR A 213 7.02 12.48 4.78
CA TYR A 213 8.23 12.67 5.58
C TYR A 213 8.99 11.34 5.64
N TYR A 214 10.16 11.29 4.99
CA TYR A 214 11.00 10.11 4.89
C TYR A 214 12.13 10.13 5.92
N TYR A 215 12.40 8.97 6.50
CA TYR A 215 13.42 8.74 7.53
C TYR A 215 14.37 7.60 7.11
N GLY A 216 14.94 7.76 5.92
CA GLY A 216 15.85 6.79 5.32
C GLY A 216 15.19 5.42 5.10
N PRO A 217 15.92 4.31 5.30
CA PRO A 217 15.39 2.95 5.10
C PRO A 217 14.48 2.48 6.24
N ILE A 218 14.28 3.28 7.28
CA ILE A 218 13.50 2.86 8.46
C ILE A 218 12.02 3.00 8.17
N GLY A 219 11.60 4.17 7.71
CA GLY A 219 10.19 4.44 7.54
C GLY A 219 9.86 5.79 6.95
N LEU A 220 8.57 6.00 6.77
CA LEU A 220 7.98 7.28 6.42
C LEU A 220 6.74 7.56 7.27
N CYS A 221 6.30 8.81 7.32
CA CYS A 221 4.98 9.16 7.80
C CYS A 221 4.25 10.14 6.87
N THR A 222 2.93 10.01 6.80
CA THR A 222 2.08 10.85 5.94
C THR A 222 0.63 10.88 6.46
N GLN A 223 -0.18 11.76 5.88
CA GLN A 223 -1.61 11.87 6.08
C GLN A 223 -2.35 11.42 4.80
N VAL A 224 -3.47 10.72 4.97
CA VAL A 224 -4.33 10.28 3.86
C VAL A 224 -5.80 10.44 4.21
N ASN A 225 -6.60 10.57 3.15
CA ASN A 225 -8.05 10.47 3.21
C ASN A 225 -8.51 9.47 2.15
N SER A 226 -8.92 8.28 2.57
CA SER A 226 -9.21 7.16 1.65
C SER A 226 -10.56 7.29 0.91
N ILE A 227 -11.49 8.10 1.45
CA ILE A 227 -12.84 8.31 0.91
C ILE A 227 -13.19 9.80 0.95
N ASP A 228 -14.14 10.23 0.13
CA ASP A 228 -14.65 11.61 0.19
C ASP A 228 -15.14 11.96 1.61
N TYR A 229 -14.73 13.12 2.10
CA TYR A 229 -15.14 13.67 3.39
C TYR A 229 -16.19 14.75 3.17
N VAL A 230 -17.32 14.65 3.89
CA VAL A 230 -18.46 15.58 3.77
C VAL A 230 -18.94 15.98 5.16
N VAL A 231 -18.80 17.26 5.50
CA VAL A 231 -19.34 17.87 6.73
C VAL A 231 -19.78 19.30 6.43
N ASP A 232 -20.97 19.70 6.87
CA ASP A 232 -21.51 21.07 6.78
C ASP A 232 -21.28 21.72 5.40
N ASP A 233 -21.73 21.04 4.33
CA ASP A 233 -21.57 21.43 2.92
C ASP A 233 -20.13 21.51 2.38
N ILE A 234 -19.12 21.27 3.21
CA ILE A 234 -17.72 21.13 2.80
C ILE A 234 -17.51 19.71 2.30
N ARG A 235 -17.17 19.58 1.01
CA ARG A 235 -16.75 18.32 0.39
C ARG A 235 -15.26 18.34 0.07
N LYS A 236 -14.51 17.43 0.68
CA LYS A 236 -13.11 17.16 0.33
C LYS A 236 -13.00 15.78 -0.30
N LYS A 237 -12.19 15.67 -1.36
CA LYS A 237 -12.00 14.40 -2.08
C LYS A 237 -11.06 13.47 -1.30
N SER A 238 -11.03 12.20 -1.71
CA SER A 238 -9.92 11.32 -1.35
C SER A 238 -8.58 11.90 -1.80
N GLU A 239 -7.55 11.73 -0.99
CA GLU A 239 -6.23 12.36 -1.20
C GLU A 239 -5.12 11.61 -0.46
N GLY A 240 -3.89 11.69 -0.98
CA GLY A 240 -2.68 11.18 -0.33
C GLY A 240 -2.39 9.69 -0.56
N ILE A 241 -3.32 8.95 -1.18
CA ILE A 241 -3.18 7.50 -1.41
C ILE A 241 -2.08 7.20 -2.44
N ASP A 242 -2.02 7.94 -3.55
CA ASP A 242 -0.98 7.74 -4.55
C ASP A 242 0.39 8.15 -4.03
N GLU A 243 0.45 9.27 -3.30
CA GLU A 243 1.64 9.74 -2.60
C GLU A 243 2.14 8.66 -1.64
N LEU A 244 1.27 8.10 -0.80
CA LEU A 244 1.60 7.00 0.10
C LEU A 244 2.18 5.78 -0.65
N MET A 245 1.50 5.31 -1.70
CA MET A 245 1.93 4.15 -2.48
C MET A 245 3.29 4.38 -3.15
N LEU A 246 3.50 5.57 -3.73
CA LEU A 246 4.77 5.98 -4.32
C LEU A 246 5.86 6.15 -3.25
N GLY A 247 5.51 6.65 -2.06
CA GLY A 247 6.42 6.81 -0.94
C GLY A 247 6.96 5.48 -0.43
N ILE A 248 6.07 4.49 -0.27
CA ILE A 248 6.45 3.11 0.07
C ILE A 248 7.40 2.57 -1.02
N MET A 249 6.98 2.64 -2.27
CA MET A 249 7.75 2.15 -3.42
C MET A 249 9.17 2.74 -3.47
N ASN A 250 9.33 4.05 -3.25
CA ASN A 250 10.63 4.72 -3.26
C ASN A 250 11.54 4.37 -2.06
N SER A 251 11.03 3.67 -1.05
CA SER A 251 11.74 3.41 0.20
C SER A 251 12.06 1.92 0.41
N LEU A 252 11.45 1.03 -0.36
CA LEU A 252 11.69 -0.41 -0.28
C LEU A 252 13.01 -0.80 -0.96
N SER A 253 13.61 -1.88 -0.48
CA SER A 253 14.71 -2.56 -1.19
C SER A 253 14.21 -3.18 -2.49
N ASP A 254 15.09 -3.44 -3.44
CA ASP A 254 14.73 -3.98 -4.76
C ASP A 254 13.82 -5.21 -4.69
N GLU A 255 14.12 -6.15 -3.78
CA GLU A 255 13.29 -7.35 -3.59
C GLU A 255 11.88 -7.01 -3.08
N LYS A 256 11.79 -6.22 -2.00
CA LYS A 256 10.49 -5.84 -1.40
C LYS A 256 9.70 -4.92 -2.31
N LEU A 257 10.38 -4.09 -3.08
CA LEU A 257 9.79 -3.22 -4.09
C LEU A 257 9.06 -4.03 -5.15
N LEU A 258 9.69 -5.09 -5.69
CA LEU A 258 9.02 -5.94 -6.67
C LEU A 258 7.75 -6.57 -6.07
N GLN A 259 7.82 -7.06 -4.83
CA GLN A 259 6.65 -7.59 -4.10
C GLN A 259 5.55 -6.54 -3.95
N TRP A 260 5.91 -5.30 -3.64
CA TRP A 260 4.97 -4.18 -3.55
C TRP A 260 4.32 -3.87 -4.90
N CYS A 261 5.10 -3.78 -5.97
CA CYS A 261 4.60 -3.54 -7.32
C CYS A 261 3.57 -4.62 -7.73
N PHE A 262 3.83 -5.89 -7.42
CA PHE A 262 2.87 -6.97 -7.66
C PHE A 262 1.61 -6.81 -6.82
N ALA A 263 1.73 -6.42 -5.55
CA ALA A 263 0.57 -6.17 -4.71
C ALA A 263 -0.35 -5.10 -5.32
N ILE A 264 0.20 -4.02 -5.86
CA ILE A 264 -0.60 -2.90 -6.36
C ILE A 264 -0.81 -2.91 -7.88
N GLN A 265 -0.48 -3.98 -8.60
CA GLN A 265 -0.48 -4.00 -10.07
C GLN A 265 -1.86 -3.71 -10.68
N ASN A 266 -2.92 -4.15 -9.99
CA ASN A 266 -4.30 -3.95 -10.41
C ASN A 266 -4.83 -2.54 -10.10
N ASN A 267 -4.06 -1.69 -9.41
CA ASN A 267 -4.40 -0.29 -9.20
C ASN A 267 -4.06 0.54 -10.45
N ALA A 268 -4.82 0.24 -11.51
CA ALA A 268 -4.74 0.87 -12.81
C ALA A 268 -4.66 2.42 -12.74
N PRO A 269 -5.54 3.11 -11.99
CA PRO A 269 -5.50 4.56 -11.87
C PRO A 269 -4.20 5.12 -11.27
N PHE A 270 -3.63 4.43 -10.28
CA PHE A 270 -2.33 4.81 -9.69
C PHE A 270 -1.22 4.79 -10.75
N TRP A 271 -1.09 3.69 -11.50
CA TRP A 271 -0.02 3.54 -12.49
C TRP A 271 -0.08 4.61 -13.58
N ALA A 272 -1.28 4.94 -14.07
CA ALA A 272 -1.48 6.00 -15.05
C ALA A 272 -0.98 7.37 -14.54
N ARG A 273 -1.16 7.67 -13.25
CA ARG A 273 -0.71 8.94 -12.63
C ARG A 273 0.76 8.92 -12.23
N ALA A 274 1.27 7.76 -11.81
CA ALA A 274 2.61 7.60 -11.29
C ALA A 274 3.68 7.41 -12.39
N GLN A 275 3.28 7.05 -13.63
CA GLN A 275 4.18 6.71 -14.74
C GLN A 275 5.38 7.65 -14.91
N ARG A 276 5.17 8.97 -14.86
CA ARG A 276 6.25 9.98 -15.01
C ARG A 276 7.28 9.95 -13.88
N GLN A 277 6.85 9.63 -12.66
CA GLN A 277 7.72 9.57 -11.48
C GLN A 277 8.46 8.24 -11.42
N ILE A 278 7.74 7.18 -11.76
CA ILE A 278 8.25 5.82 -11.89
C ILE A 278 9.32 5.72 -12.99
N TRP A 279 9.18 6.49 -14.07
CA TRP A 279 10.20 6.53 -15.12
C TRP A 279 11.57 7.03 -14.63
N LYS A 280 11.59 8.04 -13.75
CA LYS A 280 12.82 8.51 -13.11
C LYS A 280 13.43 7.42 -12.24
N PHE A 281 12.58 6.66 -11.55
CA PHE A 281 12.99 5.53 -10.72
C PHE A 281 13.63 4.40 -11.54
N TYR A 282 12.98 3.93 -12.62
CA TYR A 282 13.55 2.86 -13.45
C TYR A 282 14.84 3.26 -14.17
N SER A 283 15.01 4.52 -14.56
CA SER A 283 16.28 5.00 -15.09
C SER A 283 17.43 4.98 -14.07
N SER A 284 17.11 4.86 -12.78
CA SER A 284 18.07 4.73 -11.67
C SER A 284 18.34 3.25 -11.36
N VAL A 285 17.31 2.39 -11.35
CA VAL A 285 17.45 0.93 -11.23
C VAL A 285 18.26 0.35 -12.40
N LYS A 286 18.00 0.81 -13.63
CA LYS A 286 18.75 0.39 -14.83
C LYS A 286 20.27 0.66 -14.70
N ARG A 287 20.65 1.76 -14.05
CA ARG A 287 22.06 2.10 -13.76
C ARG A 287 22.69 1.22 -12.68
N LEU A 288 21.88 0.70 -11.75
CA LEU A 288 22.32 -0.14 -10.63
C LEU A 288 22.53 -1.60 -11.05
N LEU A 289 21.76 -2.06 -12.04
CA LEU A 289 21.86 -3.39 -12.64
C LEU A 289 22.99 -3.50 -13.70
N HIS A 290 23.96 -2.57 -13.72
CA HIS A 290 25.06 -2.51 -14.69
C HIS A 290 24.64 -2.58 -16.17
N TYR A 291 23.73 -1.68 -16.56
CA TYR A 291 23.52 -1.29 -17.95
C TYR A 291 23.86 0.18 -18.18
#